data_AF-A0AAU6Q3C9-F1
#
_entry.id   AF-A0AAU6Q3C9-F1
#
_cell.length_a   1.000
_cell.length_b   1.000
_cell.length_c   1.000
_cell.angle_alpha   90.00
_cell.angle_beta   90.00
_cell.angle_gamma   90.00
#
_symmetry.space_group_name_H-M   'P 1'
#
loop_
_entity.id
_entity.type
_entity.pdbx_description
1 polymer ?
#
loop_
_entity_poly.entity_id
_entity_poly.type
_entity_poly.pdbx_seq_one_letter_code
_entity_poly.pdbx_strand_id
1 'polypeptide(L)'
;MKRAMSFLLALSAPLWARAGAVSVSGAVAGEAAPETRLAAWAVSPFGQPLQALADSALTADRFALTLPDAAPAERLRFAVGERTSWPGLVDFAGASAPVSATEVKFFVYQDANRNGVRDEGETLREVRLNAGKSDLFVVWSSAAVTVRGGGGYQADLKAGWNVMTVELRKSVKVAPYAGGPLQLDLKR
;
A
#
# COMPACT_ATOMS: atom_id res chain seq x y z
N MET A 1 -4.20 12.36 -66.95
CA MET A 1 -3.26 12.08 -65.84
C MET A 1 -3.75 12.78 -64.59
N LYS A 2 -4.40 12.06 -63.66
CA LYS A 2 -4.87 12.60 -62.37
C LYS A 2 -4.24 11.73 -61.28
N ARG A 3 -3.30 12.29 -60.51
CA ARG A 3 -2.59 11.61 -59.43
C ARG A 3 -3.53 11.49 -58.23
N ALA A 4 -3.89 10.27 -57.87
CA ALA A 4 -4.58 9.99 -56.61
C ALA A 4 -3.57 10.12 -55.46
N MET A 5 -3.89 10.99 -54.51
CA MET A 5 -3.08 11.32 -53.36
C MET A 5 -3.58 10.48 -52.18
N SER A 6 -2.82 9.46 -51.82
CA SER A 6 -3.12 8.57 -50.68
C SER A 6 -2.85 9.30 -49.37
N PHE A 7 -3.91 9.59 -48.61
CA PHE A 7 -3.81 10.02 -47.22
C PHE A 7 -3.67 8.78 -46.32
N LEU A 8 -2.49 8.60 -45.73
CA LEU A 8 -2.27 7.63 -44.65
C LEU A 8 -2.71 8.28 -43.33
N LEU A 9 -3.85 7.83 -42.78
CA LEU A 9 -4.24 8.10 -41.40
C LEU A 9 -3.32 7.31 -40.46
N ALA A 10 -2.42 7.99 -39.76
CA ALA A 10 -1.69 7.41 -38.64
C ALA A 10 -2.62 7.36 -37.42
N LEU A 11 -3.09 6.16 -37.08
CA LEU A 11 -3.86 5.88 -35.87
C LEU A 11 -2.92 5.96 -34.66
N SER A 12 -2.88 7.10 -33.97
CA SER A 12 -2.17 7.26 -32.70
C SER A 12 -2.95 6.57 -31.59
N ALA A 13 -2.63 5.31 -31.31
CA ALA A 13 -3.11 4.60 -30.13
C ALA A 13 -2.58 5.29 -28.86
N PRO A 14 -3.43 5.64 -27.89
CA PRO A 14 -2.96 6.17 -26.62
C PRO A 14 -2.18 5.07 -25.87
N LEU A 15 -0.89 5.32 -25.64
CA LEU A 15 -0.08 4.54 -24.71
C LEU A 15 -0.65 4.77 -23.30
N TRP A 16 -1.52 3.88 -22.85
CA TRP A 16 -1.92 3.84 -21.45
C TRP A 16 -0.68 3.48 -20.63
N ALA A 17 -0.18 4.46 -19.88
CA ALA A 17 0.83 4.23 -18.85
C ALA A 17 0.27 3.18 -17.88
N ARG A 18 0.80 1.95 -17.93
CA ARG A 18 0.49 0.94 -16.92
C ARG A 18 1.05 1.47 -15.60
N ALA A 19 0.18 1.65 -14.61
CA ALA A 19 0.61 1.81 -13.23
C ALA A 19 1.44 0.57 -12.89
N GLY A 20 2.72 0.76 -12.58
CA GLY A 20 3.62 -0.34 -12.27
C GLY A 20 3.23 -1.01 -10.96
N ALA A 21 3.41 -2.33 -10.90
CA ALA A 21 3.23 -3.12 -9.69
C ALA A 21 3.98 -2.50 -8.51
N VAL A 22 3.30 -2.38 -7.37
CA VAL A 22 3.95 -1.98 -6.13
C VAL A 22 4.58 -3.21 -5.50
N SER A 23 5.91 -3.31 -5.60
CA SER A 23 6.69 -4.31 -4.89
C SER A 23 7.34 -3.71 -3.65
N VAL A 24 7.18 -4.39 -2.51
CA VAL A 24 7.88 -4.09 -1.26
C VAL A 24 8.78 -5.27 -0.91
N SER A 25 10.04 -4.99 -0.64
CA SER A 25 11.02 -6.01 -0.27
C SER A 25 12.01 -5.44 0.71
N GLY A 26 12.53 -6.31 1.59
CA GLY A 26 13.43 -5.88 2.64
C GLY A 26 13.98 -7.03 3.46
N ALA A 27 14.63 -6.66 4.56
CA ALA A 27 15.16 -7.60 5.53
C ALA A 27 14.13 -7.94 6.61
N VAL A 28 14.23 -9.15 7.15
CA VAL A 28 13.48 -9.57 8.34
C VAL A 28 14.41 -9.47 9.55
N ALA A 29 13.97 -8.74 10.57
CA ALA A 29 14.64 -8.67 11.86
C ALA A 29 13.85 -9.49 12.89
N GLY A 30 14.53 -10.47 13.48
CA GLY A 30 13.92 -11.46 14.37
C GLY A 30 13.96 -12.86 13.77
N GLU A 31 13.35 -13.82 14.47
CA GLU A 31 13.30 -15.22 14.03
C GLU A 31 11.91 -15.51 13.46
N ALA A 32 11.86 -15.85 12.17
CA ALA A 32 10.65 -16.32 11.51
C ALA A 32 10.64 -17.85 11.55
N ALA A 33 9.56 -18.45 12.05
CA ALA A 33 9.35 -19.89 11.86
C ALA A 33 9.25 -20.21 10.35
N PRO A 34 9.63 -21.41 9.88
CA PRO A 34 9.67 -21.75 8.46
C PRO A 34 8.34 -21.52 7.70
N GLU A 35 7.21 -21.64 8.40
CA GLU A 35 5.87 -21.48 7.83
C GLU A 35 5.33 -20.05 7.98
N THR A 36 6.17 -19.10 8.39
CA THR A 36 5.74 -17.70 8.56
C THR A 36 5.57 -17.04 7.21
N ARG A 37 4.41 -16.45 6.99
CA ARG A 37 4.09 -15.70 5.77
C ARG A 37 3.80 -14.25 6.10
N LEU A 38 4.15 -13.37 5.17
CA LEU A 38 3.80 -11.96 5.19
C LEU A 38 2.67 -11.73 4.19
N ALA A 39 1.58 -11.17 4.68
CA ALA A 39 0.40 -10.82 3.90
C ALA A 39 0.14 -9.32 3.94
N ALA A 40 -0.20 -8.76 2.79
CA ALA A 40 -0.73 -7.41 2.68
C ALA A 40 -2.25 -7.47 2.61
N TRP A 41 -2.91 -6.74 3.51
CA TRP A 41 -4.36 -6.74 3.66
C TRP A 41 -4.93 -5.35 3.39
N ALA A 42 -6.00 -5.30 2.59
CA ALA A 42 -6.89 -4.16 2.62
C ALA A 42 -7.56 -4.10 3.99
N VAL A 43 -7.57 -2.92 4.59
CA VAL A 43 -8.16 -2.72 5.92
C VAL A 43 -9.33 -1.73 5.91
N SER A 44 -10.19 -1.84 6.92
CA SER A 44 -11.23 -0.85 7.19
C SER A 44 -10.61 0.50 7.56
N PRO A 45 -11.39 1.60 7.57
CA PRO A 45 -10.92 2.90 8.03
C PRO A 45 -10.35 2.92 9.45
N PHE A 46 -10.56 1.86 10.23
CA PHE A 46 -10.10 1.68 11.61
C PHE A 46 -8.97 0.63 11.73
N GLY A 47 -8.43 0.16 10.60
CA GLY A 47 -7.31 -0.78 10.57
C GLY A 47 -7.68 -2.26 10.71
N GLN A 48 -8.96 -2.65 10.65
CA GLN A 48 -9.36 -4.05 10.73
C GLN A 48 -9.12 -4.76 9.38
N PRO A 49 -8.49 -5.96 9.34
CA PRO A 49 -8.26 -6.68 8.10
C PRO A 49 -9.58 -7.11 7.44
N LEU A 50 -9.74 -6.77 6.15
CA LEU A 50 -10.92 -7.12 5.35
C LEU A 50 -10.64 -8.20 4.32
N GLN A 51 -9.57 -8.03 3.53
CA GLN A 51 -9.21 -8.97 2.47
C GLN A 51 -7.70 -8.96 2.21
N ALA A 52 -7.11 -10.15 2.09
CA ALA A 52 -5.75 -10.29 1.59
C ALA A 52 -5.66 -9.81 0.12
N LEU A 53 -4.64 -9.02 -0.18
CA LEU A 53 -4.34 -8.52 -1.51
C LEU A 53 -3.13 -9.22 -2.12
N ALA A 54 -2.17 -9.58 -1.28
CA ALA A 54 -0.96 -10.26 -1.67
C ALA A 54 -0.38 -11.02 -0.49
N ASP A 55 0.41 -12.03 -0.81
CA ASP A 55 1.00 -12.92 0.17
C ASP A 55 2.38 -13.40 -0.30
N SER A 56 3.30 -13.60 0.64
CA SER A 56 4.63 -14.14 0.38
C SER A 56 5.15 -14.93 1.58
N ALA A 57 5.80 -16.06 1.33
CA ALA A 57 6.59 -16.74 2.36
C ALA A 57 7.75 -15.85 2.81
N LEU A 58 8.04 -15.84 4.11
CA LEU A 58 9.28 -15.24 4.58
C LEU A 58 10.44 -16.17 4.29
N THR A 59 11.51 -15.63 3.72
CA THR A 59 12.81 -16.30 3.67
C THR A 59 13.63 -15.81 4.86
N ALA A 60 14.50 -16.66 5.42
CA ALA A 60 15.07 -16.49 6.77
C ALA A 60 15.56 -15.06 7.12
N ASP A 61 16.10 -14.31 6.17
CA ASP A 61 16.56 -12.93 6.34
C ASP A 61 15.80 -11.89 5.50
N ARG A 62 14.82 -12.28 4.67
CA ARG A 62 14.20 -11.39 3.66
C ARG A 62 12.73 -11.66 3.40
N PHE A 63 12.05 -10.60 2.96
CA PHE A 63 10.71 -10.67 2.41
C PHE A 63 10.66 -9.97 1.05
N ALA A 64 9.74 -10.41 0.20
CA ALA A 64 9.38 -9.73 -1.04
C ALA A 64 7.91 -9.99 -1.33
N LEU A 65 7.13 -8.92 -1.42
CA LEU A 65 5.69 -8.96 -1.65
C LEU A 65 5.33 -7.96 -2.74
N THR A 66 4.45 -8.37 -3.66
CA THR A 66 3.99 -7.51 -4.75
C THR A 66 2.47 -7.36 -4.68
N LEU A 67 2.01 -6.13 -4.61
CA LEU A 67 0.58 -5.80 -4.64
C LEU A 67 0.02 -5.90 -6.06
N PRO A 68 -1.27 -6.21 -6.21
CA PRO A 68 -1.92 -6.21 -7.52
C PRO A 68 -1.89 -4.83 -8.20
N ASP A 69 -1.65 -4.79 -9.51
CA ASP A 69 -1.71 -3.55 -10.31
C ASP A 69 -3.12 -2.95 -10.36
N ALA A 70 -4.13 -3.82 -10.28
CA ALA A 70 -5.52 -3.43 -10.38
C ALA A 70 -5.99 -2.63 -9.15
N ALA A 71 -6.93 -1.73 -9.38
CA ALA A 71 -7.62 -1.04 -8.29
C ALA A 71 -8.30 -2.06 -7.35
N PRO A 72 -8.24 -1.87 -6.02
CA PRO A 72 -8.98 -2.70 -5.07
C PRO A 72 -10.48 -2.72 -5.39
N ALA A 73 -11.18 -3.81 -5.07
CA ALA A 73 -12.63 -3.89 -5.26
C ALA A 73 -13.36 -2.75 -4.52
N GLU A 74 -14.49 -2.26 -5.04
CA GLU A 74 -15.21 -1.11 -4.47
C GLU A 74 -15.57 -1.29 -2.99
N ARG A 75 -15.95 -2.51 -2.59
CA ARG A 75 -16.24 -2.88 -1.19
C ARG A 75 -15.06 -2.70 -0.22
N LEU A 76 -13.83 -2.62 -0.73
CA LEU A 76 -12.61 -2.41 0.06
C LEU A 76 -12.20 -0.93 0.10
N ARG A 77 -12.96 -0.06 -0.57
CA ARG A 77 -12.70 1.38 -0.64
C ARG A 77 -13.60 2.08 0.37
N PHE A 78 -13.09 3.15 0.97
CA PHE A 78 -13.86 4.02 1.85
C PHE A 78 -13.67 5.47 1.47
N ALA A 79 -14.68 6.30 1.74
CA ALA A 79 -14.55 7.75 1.57
C ALA A 79 -13.56 8.30 2.61
N VAL A 80 -12.57 9.07 2.15
CA VAL A 80 -11.62 9.73 3.06
C VAL A 80 -12.33 10.89 3.75
N GLY A 81 -12.30 10.90 5.07
CA GLY A 81 -12.93 11.94 5.90
C GLY A 81 -12.53 11.83 7.37
N GLU A 82 -13.36 12.36 8.26
CA GLU A 82 -13.11 12.41 9.71
C GLU A 82 -12.89 11.04 10.37
N ARG A 83 -13.40 9.97 9.75
CA ARG A 83 -13.24 8.58 10.25
C ARG A 83 -11.99 7.87 9.74
N THR A 84 -11.19 8.51 8.89
CA THR A 84 -9.96 7.93 8.36
C THR A 84 -8.90 7.86 9.45
N SER A 85 -8.43 6.66 9.81
CA SER A 85 -7.34 6.48 10.78
C SER A 85 -6.02 6.05 10.11
N TRP A 86 -5.40 6.94 9.33
CA TRP A 86 -4.09 6.67 8.75
C TRP A 86 -2.95 6.88 9.77
N PRO A 87 -1.78 6.23 9.58
CA PRO A 87 -0.63 6.44 10.45
C PRO A 87 -0.26 7.93 10.53
N GLY A 88 -0.25 8.47 11.75
CA GLY A 88 0.08 9.87 12.02
C GLY A 88 -1.02 10.89 11.68
N LEU A 89 -2.14 10.47 11.08
CA LEU A 89 -3.28 11.35 10.83
C LEU A 89 -4.07 11.50 12.12
N VAL A 90 -4.03 12.71 12.68
CA VAL A 90 -4.86 13.15 13.81
C VAL A 90 -5.58 14.42 13.41
N ASP A 91 -6.71 14.74 14.05
CA ASP A 91 -7.50 15.96 13.79
C ASP A 91 -7.67 16.25 12.30
N PHE A 92 -8.41 15.39 11.59
CA PHE A 92 -8.62 15.49 10.15
C PHE A 92 -9.06 16.92 9.77
N ALA A 93 -8.26 17.57 8.93
CA ALA A 93 -8.46 18.96 8.54
C ALA A 93 -9.04 19.12 7.14
N GLY A 94 -9.24 18.01 6.42
CA GLY A 94 -9.84 17.99 5.09
C GLY A 94 -9.03 17.26 4.03
N ALA A 95 -9.71 16.96 2.93
CA ALA A 95 -9.11 16.52 1.67
C ALA A 95 -9.35 17.61 0.62
N SER A 96 -8.41 17.82 -0.30
CA SER A 96 -8.54 18.86 -1.35
C SER A 96 -9.67 18.58 -2.35
N ALA A 97 -10.17 17.35 -2.41
CA ALA A 97 -11.33 16.92 -3.19
C ALA A 97 -11.94 15.65 -2.57
N PRO A 98 -13.23 15.33 -2.81
CA PRO A 98 -13.80 14.04 -2.45
C PRO A 98 -13.04 12.90 -3.10
N VAL A 99 -12.70 11.88 -2.30
CA VAL A 99 -11.89 10.76 -2.74
C VAL A 99 -12.24 9.51 -1.95
N SER A 100 -12.17 8.35 -2.62
CA SER A 100 -12.17 7.05 -1.96
C SER A 100 -10.77 6.44 -1.97
N ALA A 101 -10.43 5.73 -0.90
CA ALA A 101 -9.13 5.10 -0.72
C ALA A 101 -9.24 3.68 -0.14
N THR A 102 -8.16 2.92 -0.27
CA THR A 102 -7.97 1.63 0.41
C THR A 102 -6.61 1.65 1.09
N GLU A 103 -6.59 1.63 2.42
CA GLU A 103 -5.35 1.45 3.19
C GLU A 103 -4.91 -0.01 3.13
N VAL A 104 -3.60 -0.21 3.06
CA VAL A 104 -2.97 -1.52 3.16
C VAL A 104 -2.11 -1.59 4.41
N LYS A 105 -2.36 -2.63 5.21
CA LYS A 105 -1.52 -3.00 6.35
C LYS A 105 -0.92 -4.38 6.14
N PHE A 106 0.16 -4.63 6.88
CA PHE A 106 0.91 -5.87 6.79
C PHE A 106 0.66 -6.73 8.01
N PHE A 107 0.49 -8.02 7.78
CA PHE A 107 0.27 -9.02 8.81
C PHE A 107 1.18 -10.20 8.57
N VAL A 108 1.59 -10.86 9.65
CA VAL A 108 2.17 -12.20 9.58
C VAL A 108 1.23 -13.24 10.17
N TYR A 109 1.30 -14.44 9.62
CA TYR A 109 0.62 -15.62 10.14
C TYR A 109 1.47 -16.87 9.91
N GLN A 110 1.10 -17.98 10.55
CA GLN A 110 1.72 -19.29 10.37
C GLN A 110 0.86 -20.12 9.43
N ASP A 111 1.38 -20.47 8.25
CA ASP A 111 0.71 -21.32 7.25
C ASP A 111 0.94 -22.80 7.59
N ALA A 112 0.21 -23.30 8.58
CA ALA A 112 0.52 -24.58 9.20
C ALA A 112 0.34 -25.78 8.26
N ASN A 113 -0.52 -25.64 7.24
CA ASN A 113 -0.77 -26.68 6.25
C ASN A 113 -0.04 -26.44 4.90
N ARG A 114 0.72 -25.35 4.79
CA ARG A 114 1.51 -24.97 3.60
C ARG A 114 0.69 -24.77 2.34
N ASN A 115 -0.55 -24.29 2.48
CA ASN A 115 -1.42 -24.06 1.32
C ASN A 115 -1.16 -22.70 0.63
N GLY A 116 -0.30 -21.86 1.21
CA GLY A 116 0.11 -20.57 0.65
C GLY A 116 -0.90 -19.44 0.83
N VAL A 117 -1.97 -19.65 1.59
CA VAL A 117 -3.01 -18.65 1.89
C VAL A 117 -3.34 -18.67 3.37
N ARG A 118 -4.00 -17.63 3.87
CA ARG A 118 -4.39 -17.56 5.28
C ARG A 118 -5.71 -18.29 5.50
N ASP A 119 -5.72 -19.25 6.41
CA ASP A 119 -6.93 -19.96 6.85
C ASP A 119 -7.60 -19.27 8.04
N GLU A 120 -8.90 -19.52 8.24
CA GLU A 120 -9.71 -18.84 9.27
C GLU A 120 -9.16 -19.05 10.70
N GLY A 121 -8.60 -20.22 10.99
CA GLY A 121 -8.01 -20.55 12.28
C GLY A 121 -6.61 -19.97 12.52
N GLU A 122 -5.99 -19.36 11.51
CA GLU A 122 -4.64 -18.82 11.63
C GLU A 122 -4.68 -17.38 12.16
N THR A 123 -3.90 -17.15 13.21
CA THR A 123 -3.79 -15.85 13.87
C THR A 123 -3.04 -14.86 12.99
N LEU A 124 -3.71 -13.77 12.62
CA LEU A 124 -3.09 -12.62 11.99
C LEU A 124 -2.47 -11.71 13.05
N ARG A 125 -1.17 -11.43 12.92
CA ARG A 125 -0.45 -10.46 13.75
C ARG A 125 -0.03 -9.27 12.91
N GLU A 126 -0.55 -8.08 13.22
CA GLU A 126 -0.14 -6.84 12.53
C GLU A 126 1.37 -6.60 12.75
N VAL A 127 2.06 -6.26 11.66
CA VAL A 127 3.48 -5.92 11.66
C VAL A 127 3.69 -4.62 10.91
N ARG A 128 4.77 -3.91 11.25
CA ARG A 128 5.17 -2.70 10.56
C ARG A 128 6.37 -2.98 9.68
N LEU A 129 6.37 -2.35 8.50
CA LEU A 129 7.55 -2.27 7.66
C LEU A 129 8.19 -0.90 7.88
N ASN A 130 9.45 -0.89 8.28
CA ASN A 130 10.18 0.32 8.64
C ASN A 130 11.16 0.71 7.53
N ALA A 131 11.16 1.98 7.16
CA ALA A 131 12.17 2.62 6.32
C ALA A 131 13.04 3.52 7.19
N GLY A 132 14.04 2.92 7.85
CA GLY A 132 14.85 3.61 8.85
C GLY A 132 14.03 3.97 10.09
N LYS A 133 13.78 5.27 10.31
CA LYS A 133 12.99 5.78 11.46
C LYS A 133 11.51 6.03 11.13
N SER A 134 11.09 5.69 9.92
CA SER A 134 9.74 5.96 9.43
C SER A 134 8.98 4.65 9.20
N ASP A 135 7.69 4.66 9.45
CA ASP A 135 6.79 3.56 9.14
C ASP A 135 6.38 3.64 7.66
N LEU A 136 6.34 2.52 6.95
CA LEU A 136 5.79 2.44 5.60
C LEU A 136 4.27 2.55 5.66
N PHE A 137 3.71 3.41 4.83
CA PHE A 137 2.28 3.61 4.67
C PHE A 137 1.91 3.39 3.21
N VAL A 138 1.02 2.43 2.95
CA VAL A 138 0.58 2.07 1.60
C VAL A 138 -0.91 2.31 1.47
N VAL A 139 -1.29 3.06 0.42
CA VAL A 139 -2.68 3.42 0.17
C VAL A 139 -2.96 3.51 -1.32
N TRP A 140 -4.07 2.91 -1.76
CA TRP A 140 -4.62 3.19 -3.08
C TRP A 140 -5.59 4.37 -2.99
N SER A 141 -5.51 5.31 -3.94
CA SER A 141 -6.42 6.45 -4.04
C SER A 141 -7.14 6.47 -5.39
N SER A 142 -8.43 6.75 -5.38
CA SER A 142 -9.25 6.87 -6.60
C SER A 142 -8.91 8.10 -7.45
N ALA A 143 -8.32 9.14 -6.85
CA ALA A 143 -7.91 10.36 -7.53
C ALA A 143 -6.66 10.96 -6.87
N ALA A 144 -6.02 11.92 -7.55
CA ALA A 144 -4.99 12.73 -6.92
C ALA A 144 -5.63 13.68 -5.90
N VAL A 145 -5.06 13.77 -4.71
CA VAL A 145 -5.64 14.50 -3.58
C VAL A 145 -4.58 14.84 -2.55
N THR A 146 -4.73 15.98 -1.87
CA THR A 146 -3.97 16.29 -0.66
C THR A 146 -4.87 16.08 0.56
N VAL A 147 -4.44 15.23 1.49
CA VAL A 147 -5.11 15.01 2.78
C VAL A 147 -4.33 15.69 3.89
N ARG A 148 -5.02 16.46 4.75
CA ARG A 148 -4.41 17.23 5.83
C ARG A 148 -4.98 16.86 7.19
N GLY A 149 -4.16 17.05 8.22
CA GLY A 149 -4.54 16.89 9.62
C GLY A 149 -3.65 17.68 10.57
N GLY A 150 -3.86 17.48 11.86
CA GLY A 150 -3.05 18.04 12.94
C GLY A 150 -1.58 17.63 12.89
N GLY A 151 -0.74 18.31 13.69
CA GLY A 151 0.68 17.99 13.81
C GLY A 151 1.53 18.23 12.54
N GLY A 152 0.98 18.95 11.55
CA GLY A 152 1.64 19.16 10.26
C GLY A 152 1.44 18.03 9.26
N TYR A 153 0.49 17.12 9.50
CA TYR A 153 0.18 16.02 8.60
C TYR A 153 -0.27 16.55 7.23
N GLN A 154 0.45 16.15 6.18
CA GLN A 154 0.03 16.36 4.79
C GLN A 154 0.45 15.17 3.93
N ALA A 155 -0.52 14.45 3.38
CA ALA A 155 -0.32 13.36 2.43
C ALA A 155 -0.74 13.81 1.03
N ASP A 156 0.23 13.96 0.12
CA ASP A 156 0.00 14.27 -1.29
C ASP A 156 -0.07 12.96 -2.10
N LEU A 157 -1.29 12.51 -2.38
CA LEU A 157 -1.57 11.25 -3.05
C LEU A 157 -1.77 11.46 -4.55
N LYS A 158 -1.27 10.51 -5.34
CA LYS A 158 -1.61 10.32 -6.75
C LYS A 158 -2.80 9.38 -6.87
N ALA A 159 -3.50 9.42 -8.01
CA ALA A 159 -4.42 8.36 -8.37
C ALA A 159 -3.67 7.02 -8.52
N GLY A 160 -4.25 5.94 -8.04
CA GLY A 160 -3.61 4.63 -7.98
C GLY A 160 -2.89 4.37 -6.66
N TRP A 161 -1.91 3.46 -6.70
CA TRP A 161 -1.13 3.09 -5.53
C TRP A 161 -0.12 4.17 -5.13
N ASN A 162 -0.04 4.43 -3.83
CA ASN A 162 0.92 5.32 -3.20
C ASN A 162 1.66 4.54 -2.11
N VAL A 163 2.99 4.65 -2.13
CA VAL A 163 3.86 4.14 -1.08
C VAL A 163 4.54 5.35 -0.46
N MET A 164 4.30 5.55 0.83
CA MET A 164 4.78 6.69 1.58
C MET A 164 5.49 6.22 2.85
N THR A 165 6.28 7.11 3.42
CA THR A 165 6.85 6.95 4.75
C THR A 165 6.22 7.96 5.68
N VAL A 166 5.87 7.53 6.89
CA VAL A 166 5.35 8.39 7.95
C VAL A 166 6.34 8.39 9.10
N GLU A 167 6.88 9.58 9.40
CA GLU A 167 7.77 9.79 10.52
C GLU A 167 7.08 10.63 11.60
N LEU A 168 6.98 10.07 12.81
CA LEU A 168 6.39 10.73 13.97
C LEU A 168 7.50 11.31 14.85
N ARG A 169 7.67 12.64 14.82
CA ARG A 169 8.56 13.37 15.72
C ARG A 169 7.79 14.51 16.40
N LYS A 170 8.39 15.69 16.53
CA LYS A 170 7.71 16.92 16.97
C LYS A 170 6.60 17.33 16.00
N SER A 171 6.75 17.02 14.73
CA SER A 171 5.73 17.13 13.68
C SER A 171 5.62 15.80 12.94
N VAL A 172 4.50 15.59 12.27
CA VAL A 172 4.30 14.44 11.38
C VAL A 172 4.88 14.79 10.02
N LYS A 173 5.79 13.95 9.52
CA LYS A 173 6.33 14.07 8.18
C LYS A 173 5.86 12.89 7.35
N VAL A 174 5.13 13.19 6.28
CA VAL A 174 4.72 12.22 5.27
C VAL A 174 5.47 12.54 3.99
N ALA A 175 6.05 11.53 3.35
CA ALA A 175 6.79 11.71 2.11
C ALA A 175 6.65 10.46 1.22
N PRO A 176 6.72 10.58 -0.12
CA PRO A 176 6.84 9.43 -1.00
C PRO A 176 8.04 8.57 -0.61
N TYR A 177 7.84 7.27 -0.58
CA TYR A 177 8.93 6.33 -0.33
C TYR A 177 9.84 6.25 -1.56
N ALA A 178 11.15 6.43 -1.35
CA ALA A 178 12.14 6.56 -2.41
C ALA A 178 12.94 5.27 -2.69
N GLY A 179 12.47 4.10 -2.24
CA GLY A 179 13.14 2.81 -2.51
C GLY A 179 14.31 2.47 -1.59
N GLY A 180 14.36 3.01 -0.37
CA GLY A 180 15.37 2.66 0.65
C GLY A 180 15.15 1.28 1.29
N PRO A 181 16.12 0.69 2.01
CA PRO A 181 15.93 -0.63 2.62
C PRO A 181 14.72 -0.64 3.58
N LEU A 182 13.85 -1.65 3.43
CA LEU A 182 12.77 -1.92 4.38
C LEU A 182 13.22 -2.97 5.39
N GLN A 183 12.71 -2.85 6.61
CA GLN A 183 12.89 -3.81 7.67
C GLN A 183 11.53 -4.23 8.23
N LEU A 184 11.30 -5.54 8.31
CA LEU A 184 10.17 -6.15 8.99
C LEU A 184 10.63 -6.58 10.39
N ASP A 185 10.08 -5.98 11.44
CA ASP A 185 10.39 -6.36 12.82
C ASP A 185 9.40 -7.40 13.33
N LEU A 186 9.85 -8.65 13.45
CA LEU A 186 9.11 -9.70 14.16
C LEU A 186 9.39 -9.54 15.65
N LYS A 187 8.58 -8.72 16.32
CA LYS A 187 8.60 -8.63 17.79
C LYS A 187 8.39 -10.05 18.37
N ARG A 188 9.23 -10.42 19.34
CA ARG A 188 9.06 -11.64 20.15
C ARG A 188 7.86 -11.49 21.08
#